data_AF-A0AA40AQ69-F1
#
_entry.id   AF-A0AA40AQ69-F1
#
_cell.length_a   1.000
_cell.length_b   1.000
_cell.length_c   1.000
_cell.angle_alpha   90.00
_cell.angle_beta   90.00
_cell.angle_gamma   90.00
#
_symmetry.space_group_name_H-M   'P 1'
#
loop_
_entity.id
_entity.type
_entity.pdbx_description
1 polymer ?
#
loop_
_entity_poly.entity_id
_entity_poly.type
_entity_poly.pdbx_seq_one_letter_code
_entity_poly.pdbx_strand_id
1 'polypeptide(L)'
;LSTPLNKGREAMAYLTYIIDHYTALSDITLFMHAHRSSWHDNQFGLDAVAVLRRLQIPYVVERGYVNLRCDWEPGCPDHIHPKETEYDEYKPEQAIFAGAWREVFPLDDVPEVLSQACCAQFALTAERIRARPLEEYVTLRDWVLTTELEDLISGRVLEYVYQYIWTGDAVNCPDEYECYCEGYGVC
;
A
#
# COMPACT_ATOMS: atom_id res chain seq x y z
N LEU A 1 -0.69 -4.85 -19.23
CA LEU A 1 0.38 -4.08 -18.55
C LEU A 1 1.71 -4.76 -18.82
N SER A 2 2.75 -4.02 -19.16
CA SER A 2 4.12 -4.54 -19.32
C SER A 2 5.01 -3.76 -18.37
N THR A 3 5.69 -4.44 -17.46
CA THR A 3 6.60 -3.81 -16.48
C THR A 3 8.02 -3.69 -17.07
N PRO A 4 8.79 -2.65 -16.68
CA PRO A 4 10.14 -2.45 -17.21
C PRO A 4 11.14 -3.51 -16.73
N LEU A 5 10.96 -4.04 -15.51
CA LEU A 5 11.80 -5.08 -14.91
C LEU A 5 10.97 -5.91 -13.93
N ASN A 6 11.33 -7.17 -13.72
CA ASN A 6 10.74 -8.00 -12.65
C ASN A 6 11.48 -7.76 -11.33
N LYS A 7 11.19 -6.64 -10.67
CA LYS A 7 11.79 -6.21 -9.40
C LYS A 7 10.80 -5.34 -8.61
N GLY A 8 10.71 -5.52 -7.30
CA GLY A 8 9.79 -4.83 -6.40
C GLY A 8 8.37 -5.40 -6.38
N ARG A 9 8.20 -6.69 -6.75
CA ARG A 9 6.90 -7.40 -6.71
C ARG A 9 5.74 -6.60 -7.35
N GLU A 10 4.59 -6.48 -6.68
CA GLU A 10 3.41 -5.75 -7.15
C GLU A 10 3.64 -4.23 -7.24
N ALA A 11 4.57 -3.66 -6.48
CA ALA A 11 4.87 -2.23 -6.52
C ALA A 11 5.24 -1.77 -7.93
N MET A 12 6.00 -2.58 -8.66
CA MET A 12 6.36 -2.28 -10.05
C MET A 12 5.14 -2.21 -10.96
N ALA A 13 4.19 -3.14 -10.80
CA ALA A 13 2.96 -3.16 -11.59
C ALA A 13 2.09 -1.95 -11.23
N TYR A 14 1.94 -1.64 -9.95
CA TYR A 14 1.09 -0.56 -9.48
C TYR A 14 1.63 0.81 -9.91
N LEU A 15 2.93 1.06 -9.71
CA LEU A 15 3.57 2.30 -10.13
C LEU A 15 3.54 2.45 -11.66
N THR A 16 3.78 1.37 -12.41
CA THR A 16 3.70 1.42 -13.89
C THR A 16 2.29 1.76 -14.34
N TYR A 17 1.25 1.17 -13.74
CA TYR A 17 -0.13 1.52 -14.07
C TYR A 17 -0.44 3.00 -13.78
N ILE A 18 -0.07 3.49 -12.59
CA ILE A 18 -0.29 4.88 -12.21
C ILE A 18 0.39 5.83 -13.21
N ILE A 19 1.64 5.56 -13.56
CA ILE A 19 2.43 6.39 -14.49
C ILE A 19 1.82 6.39 -15.89
N ASP A 20 1.54 5.21 -16.44
CA ASP A 20 1.04 5.06 -17.82
C ASP A 20 -0.37 5.65 -18.00
N HIS A 21 -1.16 5.66 -16.93
CA HIS A 21 -2.55 6.10 -16.95
C HIS A 21 -2.80 7.42 -16.22
N TYR A 22 -1.79 8.12 -15.70
CA TYR A 22 -1.94 9.25 -14.78
C TYR A 22 -2.99 10.30 -15.22
N THR A 23 -3.00 10.65 -16.51
CA THR A 23 -3.94 11.62 -17.10
C THR A 23 -5.30 11.04 -17.48
N ALA A 24 -5.45 9.72 -17.47
CA ALA A 24 -6.64 8.97 -17.89
C ALA A 24 -7.14 7.95 -16.84
N LEU A 25 -6.71 8.07 -15.58
CA LEU A 25 -7.21 7.26 -14.46
C LEU A 25 -8.73 7.36 -14.34
N SER A 26 -9.38 6.21 -14.14
CA SER A 26 -10.76 6.09 -13.67
C SER A 26 -10.93 6.77 -12.31
N ASP A 27 -12.14 7.27 -12.02
CA ASP A 27 -12.45 7.97 -10.75
C ASP A 27 -11.97 7.20 -9.51
N ILE A 28 -12.07 5.88 -9.55
CA ILE A 28 -11.48 4.97 -8.56
C ILE A 28 -10.70 3.87 -9.30
N THR A 29 -9.50 3.60 -8.82
CA THR A 29 -8.65 2.50 -9.27
C THR A 29 -8.42 1.54 -8.10
N LEU A 30 -8.56 0.24 -8.34
CA LEU A 30 -8.28 -0.79 -7.35
C LEU A 30 -7.00 -1.53 -7.72
N PHE A 31 -6.12 -1.70 -6.73
CA PHE A 31 -4.89 -2.46 -6.81
C PHE A 31 -5.05 -3.69 -5.93
N MET A 32 -4.94 -4.88 -6.51
CA MET A 32 -5.15 -6.15 -5.82
C MET A 32 -4.39 -7.27 -6.51
N HIS A 33 -4.13 -8.35 -5.76
CA HIS A 33 -3.56 -9.55 -6.32
C HIS A 33 -4.55 -10.25 -7.26
N ALA A 34 -4.04 -10.93 -8.29
CA ALA A 34 -4.89 -11.56 -9.31
C ALA A 34 -5.62 -12.84 -8.84
N HIS A 35 -5.30 -13.33 -7.64
CA HIS A 35 -5.91 -14.55 -7.10
C HIS A 35 -7.36 -14.28 -6.70
N ARG A 36 -8.28 -15.14 -7.14
CA ARG A 36 -9.67 -15.06 -6.69
C ARG A 36 -9.82 -15.36 -5.20
N SER A 37 -9.07 -16.35 -4.72
CA SER A 37 -9.10 -16.73 -3.31
C SER A 37 -7.72 -16.68 -2.72
N SER A 38 -7.56 -15.88 -1.67
CA SER A 38 -6.28 -15.60 -1.05
C SER A 38 -6.43 -15.26 0.43
N TRP A 39 -5.46 -15.64 1.25
CA TRP A 39 -5.40 -15.22 2.67
C TRP A 39 -5.24 -13.71 2.85
N HIS A 40 -4.84 -13.02 1.77
CA HIS A 40 -4.75 -11.57 1.68
C HIS A 40 -6.12 -10.88 1.59
N ASP A 41 -7.20 -11.61 1.28
CA ASP A 41 -8.55 -11.06 1.19
C ASP A 41 -9.22 -10.99 2.57
N ASN A 42 -10.16 -10.07 2.75
CA ASN A 42 -10.98 -9.95 3.96
C ASN A 42 -11.71 -11.24 4.33
N GLN A 43 -12.28 -11.26 5.55
CA GLN A 43 -13.08 -12.37 6.09
C GLN A 43 -14.37 -12.71 5.31
N PHE A 44 -14.56 -12.20 4.09
CA PHE A 44 -15.62 -12.60 3.16
C PHE A 44 -15.33 -13.95 2.48
N GLY A 45 -14.89 -14.93 3.25
CA GLY A 45 -14.52 -16.25 2.76
C GLY A 45 -13.26 -16.27 1.90
N LEU A 46 -12.38 -15.27 2.07
CA LEU A 46 -11.16 -15.13 1.28
C LEU A 46 -11.46 -15.11 -0.23
N ASP A 47 -12.49 -14.36 -0.67
CA ASP A 47 -12.88 -14.25 -2.08
C ASP A 47 -12.86 -12.78 -2.52
N ALA A 48 -11.93 -12.43 -3.41
CA ALA A 48 -11.80 -11.09 -4.00
C ALA A 48 -13.11 -10.60 -4.64
N VAL A 49 -13.92 -11.47 -5.24
CA VAL A 49 -15.23 -11.08 -5.81
C VAL A 49 -16.19 -10.64 -4.71
N ALA A 50 -16.15 -11.29 -3.55
CA ALA A 50 -17.00 -10.94 -2.41
C ALA A 50 -16.58 -9.60 -1.79
N VAL A 51 -15.27 -9.33 -1.72
CA VAL A 51 -14.70 -8.03 -1.32
C VAL A 51 -15.22 -6.93 -2.26
N LEU A 52 -15.01 -7.10 -3.57
CA LEU A 52 -15.36 -6.09 -4.58
C LEU A 52 -16.86 -5.79 -4.64
N ARG A 53 -17.72 -6.80 -4.44
CA ARG A 53 -19.17 -6.61 -4.45
C ARG A 53 -19.70 -5.84 -3.25
N ARG A 54 -18.97 -5.85 -2.14
CA ARG A 54 -19.38 -5.20 -0.89
C ARG A 54 -18.76 -3.84 -0.69
N LEU A 55 -17.61 -3.58 -1.31
CA LEU A 55 -16.89 -2.32 -1.18
C LEU A 55 -17.82 -1.13 -1.45
N GLN A 56 -17.99 -0.28 -0.45
CA GLN A 56 -18.83 0.90 -0.53
C GLN A 56 -18.05 2.02 -1.23
N ILE A 57 -18.46 2.34 -2.46
CA ILE A 57 -17.86 3.42 -3.24
C ILE A 57 -17.85 4.77 -2.49
N PRO A 58 -18.92 5.19 -1.77
CA PRO A 58 -18.89 6.42 -0.99
C PRO A 58 -17.76 6.45 0.06
N TYR A 59 -17.49 5.33 0.73
CA TYR A 59 -16.41 5.19 1.71
C TYR A 59 -15.03 5.40 1.07
N VAL A 60 -14.81 4.87 -0.13
CA VAL A 60 -13.57 5.07 -0.90
C VAL A 60 -13.42 6.52 -1.35
N VAL A 61 -14.50 7.15 -1.83
CA VAL A 61 -14.48 8.56 -2.28
C VAL A 61 -14.14 9.49 -1.12
N GLU A 62 -14.76 9.28 0.05
CA GLU A 62 -14.55 10.10 1.23
C GLU A 62 -13.10 10.04 1.74
N ARG A 63 -12.51 8.83 1.81
CA ARG A 63 -11.16 8.62 2.37
C ARG A 63 -10.06 8.84 1.33
N GLY A 64 -10.35 8.63 0.05
CA GLY A 64 -9.39 8.78 -1.05
C GLY A 64 -8.36 7.65 -1.19
N TYR A 65 -7.95 7.04 -0.07
CA TYR A 65 -7.18 5.80 0.03
C TYR A 65 -7.86 4.87 1.02
N VAL A 66 -8.10 3.63 0.61
CA VAL A 66 -8.70 2.59 1.46
C VAL A 66 -7.94 1.29 1.27
N ASN A 67 -7.35 0.78 2.34
CA ASN A 67 -6.85 -0.59 2.34
C ASN A 67 -8.05 -1.55 2.23
N LEU A 68 -7.96 -2.54 1.33
CA LEU A 68 -9.02 -3.52 1.14
C LEU A 68 -9.05 -4.57 2.24
N ARG A 69 -8.10 -4.54 3.18
CA ARG A 69 -8.10 -5.36 4.39
C ARG A 69 -8.58 -4.54 5.59
N CYS A 70 -9.57 -5.05 6.33
CA CYS A 70 -10.00 -4.45 7.60
C CYS A 70 -9.31 -5.09 8.81
N ASP A 71 -8.98 -6.38 8.75
CA ASP A 71 -8.35 -7.08 9.87
C ASP A 71 -6.98 -6.46 10.20
N TRP A 72 -6.76 -6.14 11.47
CA TRP A 72 -5.52 -5.49 11.92
C TRP A 72 -4.29 -6.38 11.76
N GLU A 73 -4.44 -7.69 11.96
CA GLU A 73 -3.33 -8.63 11.82
C GLU A 73 -3.25 -9.16 10.37
N PRO A 74 -2.07 -9.12 9.72
CA PRO A 74 -0.85 -8.41 10.12
C PRO A 74 -0.87 -6.92 9.77
N GLY A 75 -0.10 -6.12 10.51
CA GLY A 75 0.30 -4.78 10.12
C GLY A 75 -0.22 -3.61 10.98
N CYS A 76 -1.22 -3.84 11.82
CA CYS A 76 -1.77 -2.84 12.75
C CYS A 76 -1.79 -3.33 14.20
N PRO A 77 -1.71 -2.41 15.19
CA PRO A 77 -1.48 -0.97 15.04
C PRO A 77 0.02 -0.59 15.05
N ASP A 78 0.92 -1.53 15.31
CA ASP A 78 2.32 -1.29 15.66
C ASP A 78 3.22 -2.32 14.96
N HIS A 79 3.56 -2.06 13.68
CA HIS A 79 4.18 -3.08 12.84
C HIS A 79 5.65 -2.82 12.53
N ILE A 80 6.00 -1.84 11.69
CA ILE A 80 7.40 -1.56 11.36
C ILE A 80 7.90 -0.45 12.27
N HIS A 81 9.01 -0.68 12.97
CA HIS A 81 9.75 0.34 13.70
C HIS A 81 11.03 0.71 12.93
N PRO A 82 11.03 1.76 12.08
CA PRO A 82 12.14 1.99 11.16
C PRO A 82 13.50 2.25 11.83
N LYS A 83 13.49 2.66 13.09
CA LYS A 83 14.70 2.94 13.89
C LYS A 83 15.27 1.67 14.55
N GLU A 84 14.54 0.57 14.55
CA GLU A 84 15.06 -0.72 14.97
C GLU A 84 16.03 -1.24 13.91
N THR A 85 17.22 -1.67 14.35
CA THR A 85 18.30 -2.14 13.48
C THR A 85 18.60 -3.62 13.67
N GLU A 86 18.02 -4.25 14.70
CA GLU A 86 18.09 -5.69 14.88
C GLU A 86 17.30 -6.41 13.78
N TYR A 87 17.90 -7.48 13.25
CA TYR A 87 17.27 -8.30 12.24
C TYR A 87 16.14 -9.13 12.85
N ASP A 88 14.95 -8.98 12.28
CA ASP A 88 13.76 -9.77 12.59
C ASP A 88 13.42 -10.67 11.39
N GLU A 89 13.36 -11.99 11.60
CA GLU A 89 13.03 -12.94 10.53
C GLU A 89 11.60 -12.78 9.98
N TYR A 90 10.67 -12.24 10.78
CA TYR A 90 9.28 -11.99 10.39
C TYR A 90 9.12 -10.65 9.66
N LYS A 91 10.01 -9.70 9.94
CA LYS A 91 10.02 -8.33 9.37
C LYS A 91 11.43 -7.97 8.87
N PRO A 92 11.99 -8.71 7.90
CA PRO A 92 13.38 -8.52 7.47
C PRO A 92 13.66 -7.11 6.92
N GLU A 93 12.64 -6.43 6.40
CA GLU A 93 12.68 -5.05 5.94
C GLU A 93 12.89 -4.01 7.06
N GLN A 94 12.57 -4.33 8.33
CA GLN A 94 12.58 -3.35 9.42
C GLN A 94 13.98 -2.78 9.66
N ALA A 95 14.99 -3.65 9.73
CA ALA A 95 16.37 -3.27 10.01
C ALA A 95 16.99 -2.31 8.97
N ILE A 96 16.44 -2.29 7.75
CA ILE A 96 16.92 -1.43 6.65
C ILE A 96 16.01 -0.23 6.38
N PHE A 97 14.86 -0.15 7.06
CA PHE A 97 13.77 0.72 6.66
C PHE A 97 14.13 2.20 6.80
N ALA A 98 14.85 2.61 7.84
CA ALA A 98 15.33 3.99 7.97
C ALA A 98 16.32 4.41 6.87
N GLY A 99 17.06 3.47 6.29
CA GLY A 99 17.92 3.75 5.12
C GLY A 99 17.07 4.03 3.89
N ALA A 100 16.20 3.07 3.56
CA ALA A 100 15.28 3.18 2.44
C ALA A 100 14.36 4.42 2.54
N TRP A 101 13.86 4.74 3.73
CA TRP A 101 13.05 5.93 3.98
C TRP A 101 13.77 7.21 3.57
N ARG A 102 15.05 7.37 3.94
CA ARG A 102 15.81 8.59 3.61
C ARG A 102 16.11 8.72 2.12
N GLU A 103 16.12 7.62 1.39
CA GLU A 103 16.25 7.63 -0.07
C GLU A 103 14.93 8.00 -0.75
N VAL A 104 13.82 7.46 -0.24
CA VAL A 104 12.48 7.62 -0.83
C VAL A 104 11.83 8.96 -0.43
N PHE A 105 11.97 9.37 0.82
CA PHE A 105 11.40 10.57 1.43
C PHE A 105 12.51 11.42 2.08
N PRO A 106 13.44 11.99 1.28
CA PRO A 106 14.64 12.66 1.81
C PRO A 106 14.35 13.94 2.61
N LEU A 107 13.13 14.47 2.52
CA LEU A 107 12.70 15.70 3.19
C LEU A 107 11.90 15.44 4.47
N ASP A 108 11.49 14.19 4.71
CA ASP A 108 10.62 13.82 5.81
C ASP A 108 11.40 13.08 6.90
N ASP A 109 11.08 13.37 8.16
CA ASP A 109 11.65 12.65 9.29
C ASP A 109 11.24 11.16 9.26
N VAL A 110 12.18 10.29 9.65
CA VAL A 110 11.90 8.86 9.78
C VAL A 110 10.87 8.66 10.90
N PRO A 111 9.68 8.09 10.63
CA PRO A 111 8.65 7.89 11.64
C PRO A 111 9.09 6.87 12.68
N GLU A 112 8.51 6.96 13.88
CA GLU A 112 8.74 5.96 14.94
C GLU A 112 8.13 4.60 14.59
N VAL A 113 6.96 4.63 13.93
CA VAL A 113 6.16 3.46 13.57
C VAL A 113 5.53 3.68 12.20
N LEU A 114 5.55 2.64 11.37
CA LEU A 114 4.76 2.53 10.15
C LEU A 114 3.80 1.34 10.27
N SER A 115 2.51 1.63 10.13
CA SER A 115 1.46 0.62 10.30
C SER A 115 0.29 0.87 9.38
N GLN A 116 -0.19 -0.21 8.78
CA GLN A 116 -1.48 -0.34 8.12
C GLN A 116 -1.78 -1.83 7.98
N ALA A 117 -3.04 -2.21 7.76
CA ALA A 117 -3.35 -3.58 7.42
C ALA A 117 -2.52 -4.04 6.21
N CYS A 118 -2.03 -5.29 6.23
CA CYS A 118 -1.07 -5.76 5.25
C CYS A 118 -1.57 -5.82 3.79
N CYS A 119 -0.67 -6.31 2.94
CA CYS A 119 -0.94 -7.14 1.78
C CYS A 119 -1.20 -6.41 0.47
N ALA A 120 -0.80 -5.15 0.38
CA ALA A 120 -0.76 -4.39 -0.89
C ALA A 120 -2.06 -4.46 -1.71
N GLN A 121 -3.23 -4.51 -1.06
CA GLN A 121 -4.54 -4.43 -1.72
C GLN A 121 -5.27 -3.19 -1.25
N PHE A 122 -5.56 -2.26 -2.17
CA PHE A 122 -6.16 -0.97 -1.81
C PHE A 122 -6.98 -0.37 -2.96
N ALA A 123 -7.88 0.54 -2.62
CA ALA A 123 -8.60 1.40 -3.54
C ALA A 123 -8.12 2.84 -3.40
N LEU A 124 -7.97 3.52 -4.55
CA LEU A 124 -7.53 4.90 -4.64
C LEU A 124 -8.47 5.71 -5.53
N THR A 125 -8.78 6.93 -5.13
CA THR A 125 -9.42 7.89 -6.02
C THR A 125 -8.40 8.50 -6.98
N ALA A 126 -8.84 8.84 -8.20
CA ALA A 126 -7.99 9.57 -9.14
C ALA A 126 -7.56 10.94 -8.60
N GLU A 127 -8.43 11.59 -7.83
CA GLU A 127 -8.10 12.82 -7.11
C GLU A 127 -6.92 12.62 -6.15
N ARG A 128 -6.97 11.55 -5.34
CA ARG A 128 -5.92 11.23 -4.39
C ARG A 128 -4.58 10.91 -5.06
N ILE A 129 -4.61 10.20 -6.19
CA ILE A 129 -3.41 9.95 -6.99
C ILE A 129 -2.86 11.26 -7.57
N ARG A 130 -3.73 12.12 -8.13
CA ARG A 130 -3.31 13.38 -8.76
C ARG A 130 -2.96 14.50 -7.78
N ALA A 131 -3.26 14.33 -6.49
CA ALA A 131 -2.81 15.21 -5.44
C ALA A 131 -1.27 15.21 -5.29
N ARG A 132 -0.60 14.19 -5.86
CA ARG A 132 0.86 14.09 -5.95
C ARG A 132 1.30 14.18 -7.40
N PRO A 133 2.36 14.93 -7.73
CA PRO A 133 2.85 15.06 -9.10
C PRO A 133 3.31 13.71 -9.68
N LEU A 134 3.17 13.57 -11.00
CA LEU A 134 3.57 12.36 -11.73
C LEU A 134 5.04 11.97 -11.46
N GLU A 135 5.89 12.98 -11.35
CA GLU A 135 7.33 12.85 -11.13
C GLU A 135 7.67 12.11 -9.83
N GLU A 136 6.81 12.19 -8.81
CA GLU A 136 7.01 11.44 -7.56
C GLU A 136 6.79 9.94 -7.77
N TYR A 137 5.77 9.55 -8.55
CA TYR A 137 5.56 8.14 -8.91
C TYR A 137 6.69 7.59 -9.78
N VAL A 138 7.21 8.41 -10.71
CA VAL A 138 8.38 8.07 -11.51
C VAL A 138 9.60 7.86 -10.60
N THR A 139 9.84 8.79 -9.67
CA THR A 139 10.95 8.70 -8.70
C THR A 139 10.85 7.43 -7.84
N LEU A 140 9.65 7.09 -7.35
CA LEU A 140 9.42 5.84 -6.60
C LEU A 140 9.75 4.61 -7.44
N ARG A 141 9.29 4.57 -8.70
CA ARG A 141 9.57 3.44 -9.59
C ARG A 141 11.06 3.33 -9.91
N ASP A 142 11.71 4.46 -10.16
CA ASP A 142 13.13 4.52 -10.45
C ASP A 142 13.94 4.04 -9.24
N TRP A 143 13.57 4.42 -8.01
CA TRP A 143 14.17 3.89 -6.79
C TRP A 143 14.08 2.37 -6.73
N VAL A 144 12.89 1.79 -6.99
CA VAL A 144 12.72 0.32 -7.04
C VAL A 144 13.65 -0.30 -8.10
N LEU A 145 13.81 0.32 -9.27
CA LEU A 145 14.70 -0.17 -10.32
C LEU A 145 16.17 -0.12 -9.92
N THR A 146 16.62 0.97 -9.29
CA THR A 146 18.05 1.26 -9.10
C THR A 146 18.60 0.87 -7.74
N THR A 147 17.78 0.69 -6.71
CA THR A 147 18.23 0.31 -5.36
C THR A 147 19.02 -1.01 -5.38
N GLU A 148 20.01 -1.16 -4.49
CA GLU A 148 20.75 -2.42 -4.33
C GLU A 148 19.95 -3.49 -3.56
N LEU A 149 18.80 -3.11 -2.98
CA LEU A 149 17.92 -4.02 -2.26
C LEU A 149 17.35 -5.10 -3.20
N GLU A 150 17.22 -6.30 -2.64
CA GLU A 150 16.61 -7.43 -3.34
C GLU A 150 15.13 -7.17 -3.69
N ASP A 151 14.61 -7.91 -4.67
CA ASP A 151 13.23 -7.82 -5.16
C ASP A 151 12.18 -7.87 -4.03
N LEU A 152 12.35 -8.79 -3.08
CA LEU A 152 11.44 -8.93 -1.94
C LEU A 152 11.47 -7.72 -1.01
N ILE A 153 12.67 -7.25 -0.64
CA ILE A 153 12.85 -6.18 0.35
C ILE A 153 12.41 -4.84 -0.24
N SER A 154 12.80 -4.53 -1.48
CA SER A 154 12.34 -3.33 -2.17
C SER A 154 10.82 -3.29 -2.35
N GLY A 155 10.19 -4.43 -2.66
CA GLY A 155 8.73 -4.55 -2.70
C GLY A 155 8.07 -4.26 -1.34
N ARG A 156 8.59 -4.87 -0.26
CA ARG A 156 8.06 -4.65 1.10
C ARG A 156 8.22 -3.22 1.60
N VAL A 157 9.31 -2.54 1.27
CA VAL A 157 9.45 -1.11 1.59
C VAL A 157 8.27 -0.33 1.02
N LEU A 158 7.92 -0.55 -0.25
CA LEU A 158 6.77 0.14 -0.88
C LEU A 158 5.43 -0.27 -0.24
N GLU A 159 5.24 -1.57 0.03
CA GLU A 159 4.04 -2.09 0.69
C GLU A 159 3.72 -1.35 2.00
N TYR A 160 4.73 -1.08 2.83
CA TYR A 160 4.54 -0.45 4.14
C TYR A 160 4.56 1.09 4.12
N VAL A 161 4.68 1.73 2.96
CA VAL A 161 4.59 3.20 2.83
C VAL A 161 3.41 3.66 1.98
N TYR A 162 2.60 2.77 1.42
CA TYR A 162 1.44 3.16 0.62
C TYR A 162 0.48 4.12 1.35
N GLN A 163 0.14 3.82 2.61
CA GLN A 163 -0.65 4.71 3.44
C GLN A 163 0.01 6.09 3.57
N TYR A 164 1.32 6.14 3.80
CA TYR A 164 2.05 7.40 3.92
C TYR A 164 2.09 8.18 2.60
N ILE A 165 2.29 7.49 1.47
CA ILE A 165 2.28 8.10 0.15
C ILE A 165 0.95 8.83 -0.08
N TRP A 166 -0.19 8.24 0.26
CA TRP A 166 -1.48 8.84 -0.10
C TRP A 166 -2.14 9.64 1.03
N THR A 167 -1.96 9.30 2.29
CA THR A 167 -2.59 10.03 3.40
C THR A 167 -1.63 11.01 4.09
N GLY A 168 -0.32 10.79 3.99
CA GLY A 168 0.69 11.51 4.77
C GLY A 168 0.83 11.01 6.21
N ASP A 169 0.06 9.99 6.60
CA ASP A 169 0.09 9.42 7.94
C ASP A 169 0.94 8.15 7.95
N ALA A 170 1.82 8.03 8.94
CA ALA A 170 2.66 6.84 9.09
C ALA A 170 1.84 5.63 9.59
N VAL A 171 0.77 5.88 10.35
CA VAL A 171 -0.14 4.87 10.92
C VAL A 171 -1.55 5.08 10.38
N ASN A 172 -2.03 4.14 9.59
CA ASN A 172 -3.40 4.10 9.06
C ASN A 172 -4.06 2.76 9.43
N CYS A 173 -4.61 2.73 10.65
CA CYS A 173 -5.24 1.57 11.25
C CYS A 173 -6.66 1.93 11.71
N PRO A 174 -7.64 2.00 10.79
CA PRO A 174 -9.02 2.27 11.16
C PRO A 174 -9.56 1.16 12.08
N ASP A 175 -10.55 1.49 12.90
CA ASP A 175 -11.25 0.48 13.71
C ASP A 175 -11.84 -0.61 12.80
N GLU A 176 -11.65 -1.89 13.16
CA GLU A 176 -12.06 -3.02 12.32
C GLU A 176 -13.58 -3.01 12.09
N TYR A 177 -14.36 -2.67 13.11
CA TYR A 177 -15.82 -2.63 13.02
C TYR A 177 -16.28 -1.47 12.13
N GLU A 178 -15.71 -0.28 12.28
CA GLU A 178 -15.97 0.86 11.37
C GLU A 178 -15.62 0.50 9.92
N CYS A 179 -14.45 -0.12 9.69
CA CYS A 179 -14.01 -0.53 8.36
C CYS A 179 -14.98 -1.53 7.72
N TYR A 180 -15.44 -2.55 8.44
CA TYR A 180 -16.42 -3.51 7.91
C TYR A 180 -17.80 -2.89 7.71
N CYS A 181 -18.27 -2.07 8.64
CA CYS A 181 -19.61 -1.50 8.59
C CYS A 181 -19.71 -0.41 7.51
N GLU A 182 -18.82 0.57 7.51
CA GLU A 182 -18.85 1.68 6.54
C GLU A 182 -18.25 1.29 5.18
N GLY A 183 -17.16 0.52 5.19
CA GLY A 183 -16.44 0.12 3.98
C GLY A 183 -17.08 -1.03 3.23
N TYR A 184 -17.84 -1.90 3.91
CA TYR A 184 -18.39 -3.12 3.30
C TYR A 184 -19.87 -3.38 3.60
N GLY A 185 -20.53 -2.54 4.40
CA GLY A 185 -21.94 -2.73 4.77
C GLY A 185 -22.17 -3.95 5.66
N VAL A 186 -21.16 -4.38 6.43
CA VAL A 186 -21.24 -5.52 7.33
C VAL A 186 -21.08 -5.05 8.77
N CYS A 187 -22.21 -4.99 9.46
CA CYS A 187 -22.38 -4.68 10.87
C CYS A 187 -23.34 -5.75 11.46
#